data_AF-A0A9W7J7Q2-F1
#
_entry.id   AF-A0A9W7J7Q2-F1
#
_cell.length_a   1.000
_cell.length_b   1.000
_cell.length_c   1.000
_cell.angle_alpha   90.00
_cell.angle_beta   90.00
_cell.angle_gamma   90.00
#
_symmetry.space_group_name_H-M   'P 1'
#
loop_
_entity.id
_entity.type
_entity.pdbx_description
1 polymer ?
#
loop_
_entity_poly.entity_id
_entity_poly.type
_entity_poly.pdbx_seq_one_letter_code
_entity_poly.pdbx_strand_id
1 'polypeptide(L)'
;MLGKSGYLPVNPASNSAIFYTFYEAQTPTSTLPQTPLLIWLQGGPGCSSMTGNFFELGPWRVVSSFRQNVEHLSLEPNPGSWNRLFDLLFLDNPIGTGFSIASTPEEIPRDQISVAKHLFVAITRFISLDPLFKHRPIYITGESYAGKYVPAIGYYILKQNTRLAASERVNLRGVAIGDGFTDPETQLATHAVSAYYCGLINEKQRDELEEAQNEAIELVKMEKWSEATNARTKAMNLWQNMTGLATLYDFTKKKPYQTSLVAEFLNINAVKRALGVDESMVFESCSGVVRAAMHEDMMKSVKNMVEFLVENTRVLLYQGLYDIKIGVVPNEAWVKTMKWDGIREFLMADRKIWRVNGEVAGYVQKWQTLTNVVILAAGHLLPADQPLNSQAMIEDWVLEIVPFGGELQDV
;
A
#
# COMPACT_ATOMS: atom_id res chain seq x y z
N MET A 1 15.90 19.66 4.47
CA MET A 1 15.29 20.08 3.20
C MET A 1 13.79 19.87 3.35
N LEU A 2 12.95 20.91 3.23
CA LEU A 2 11.49 20.78 3.35
C LEU A 2 10.95 20.08 2.09
N GLY A 3 10.11 19.06 2.27
CA GLY A 3 9.41 18.42 1.16
C GLY A 3 8.54 19.42 0.39
N LYS A 4 8.25 19.12 -0.88
CA LYS A 4 7.32 19.89 -1.71
C LYS A 4 5.92 19.31 -1.56
N SER A 5 4.89 20.13 -1.71
CA SER A 5 3.50 19.67 -1.77
C SER A 5 2.72 20.51 -2.76
N GLY A 6 1.59 19.98 -3.22
CA GLY A 6 0.71 20.69 -4.14
C GLY A 6 -0.38 19.80 -4.70
N TYR A 7 -0.97 20.27 -5.80
CA TYR A 7 -2.12 19.63 -6.43
C TYR A 7 -1.81 19.28 -7.89
N LEU A 8 -2.21 18.08 -8.31
CA LEU A 8 -2.09 17.57 -9.66
C LEU A 8 -3.51 17.43 -10.22
N PRO A 9 -3.99 18.38 -11.06
CA PRO A 9 -5.34 18.28 -11.58
C PRO A 9 -5.48 17.03 -12.46
N VAL A 10 -6.61 16.33 -12.36
CA VAL A 10 -6.83 15.06 -13.08
C VAL A 10 -7.96 15.15 -14.10
N ASN A 11 -8.75 16.22 -14.03
CA ASN A 11 -9.81 16.53 -14.97
C ASN A 11 -9.61 17.96 -15.51
N PRO A 12 -9.46 18.19 -16.82
CA PRO A 12 -9.30 19.54 -17.38
C PRO A 12 -10.60 20.37 -17.35
N ALA A 13 -11.76 19.73 -17.17
CA ALA A 13 -13.06 20.40 -17.17
C ALA A 13 -13.55 20.81 -15.77
N SER A 14 -12.79 20.49 -14.71
CA SER A 14 -13.15 20.78 -13.33
C SER A 14 -11.89 21.07 -12.48
N ASN A 15 -12.08 21.39 -11.20
CA ASN A 15 -11.00 21.63 -10.25
C ASN A 15 -10.56 20.33 -9.53
N SER A 16 -10.95 19.16 -10.04
CA SER A 16 -10.60 17.88 -9.40
C SER A 16 -9.11 17.62 -9.51
N ALA A 17 -8.46 17.38 -8.37
CA ALA A 17 -7.01 17.28 -8.27
C ALA A 17 -6.56 16.34 -7.16
N ILE A 18 -5.48 15.62 -7.43
CA ILE A 18 -4.78 14.79 -6.44
C ILE A 18 -3.76 15.64 -5.70
N PHE A 19 -3.87 15.69 -4.37
CA PHE A 19 -2.86 16.28 -3.51
C PHE A 19 -1.64 15.35 -3.40
N TYR A 20 -0.44 15.94 -3.35
CA TYR A 20 0.80 15.21 -3.18
C TYR A 20 1.74 15.85 -2.15
N THR A 21 2.59 15.02 -1.56
CA THR A 21 3.84 15.45 -0.93
C THR A 21 5.02 14.71 -1.57
N PHE A 22 6.16 15.40 -1.69
CA PHE A 22 7.35 14.91 -2.36
C PHE A 22 8.60 15.21 -1.54
N TYR A 23 9.45 14.20 -1.39
CA TYR A 23 10.74 14.29 -0.72
C TYR A 23 11.83 13.76 -1.63
N GLU A 24 12.92 14.51 -1.74
CA GLU A 24 14.11 14.03 -2.45
C GLU A 24 14.86 13.00 -1.61
N ALA A 25 15.64 12.14 -2.29
CA ALA A 25 16.58 11.24 -1.66
C ALA A 25 17.59 12.00 -0.79
N GLN A 26 17.82 11.54 0.44
CA GLN A 26 18.76 12.17 1.37
C GLN A 26 20.22 11.90 0.98
N THR A 27 20.51 10.66 0.59
CA THR A 27 21.85 10.17 0.25
C THR A 27 21.79 9.24 -0.97
N PRO A 28 21.38 9.73 -2.15
CA PRO A 28 21.25 8.89 -3.34
C PRO A 28 22.61 8.32 -3.76
N THR A 29 22.62 7.06 -4.21
CA THR A 29 23.82 6.39 -4.77
C THR A 29 23.97 6.56 -6.28
N SER A 30 22.93 7.08 -6.95
CA SER A 30 22.90 7.33 -8.38
C SER A 30 22.87 8.84 -8.69
N THR A 31 23.08 9.20 -9.95
CA THR A 31 22.96 10.59 -10.41
C THR A 31 21.51 11.07 -10.30
N LEU A 32 21.27 12.38 -10.08
CA LEU A 32 19.92 12.96 -9.96
C LEU A 32 18.88 12.53 -11.03
N PRO A 33 19.21 12.36 -12.33
CA PRO A 33 18.25 11.88 -13.33
C PRO A 33 17.94 10.37 -13.25
N GLN A 34 18.74 9.62 -12.50
CA GLN A 34 18.64 8.17 -12.32
C GLN A 34 18.20 7.79 -10.89
N THR A 35 18.09 8.74 -9.97
CA THR A 35 17.52 8.51 -8.63
C THR A 35 16.12 7.91 -8.77
N PRO A 36 15.88 6.69 -8.25
CA PRO A 36 14.56 6.08 -8.29
C PRO A 36 13.51 6.93 -7.58
N LEU A 37 12.33 7.03 -8.18
CA LEU A 37 11.15 7.63 -7.59
C LEU A 37 10.20 6.53 -7.11
N LEU A 38 10.00 6.45 -5.80
CA LEU A 38 8.98 5.62 -5.18
C LEU A 38 7.69 6.42 -5.04
N ILE A 39 6.60 5.92 -5.61
CA ILE A 39 5.27 6.47 -5.45
C ILE A 39 4.54 5.64 -4.41
N TRP A 40 4.07 6.23 -3.33
CA TRP A 40 3.32 5.56 -2.27
C TRP A 40 1.82 5.82 -2.37
N LEU A 41 1.05 4.74 -2.29
CA LEU A 41 -0.41 4.74 -2.26
C LEU A 41 -0.89 4.03 -0.98
N GLN A 42 -1.53 4.77 -0.10
CA GLN A 42 -2.26 4.19 1.02
C GLN A 42 -3.59 3.57 0.54
N GLY A 43 -4.13 2.64 1.33
CA GLY A 43 -5.30 1.82 0.97
C GLY A 43 -6.65 2.43 1.37
N GLY A 44 -7.39 1.70 2.22
CA GLY A 44 -8.77 2.03 2.63
C GLY A 44 -9.83 1.12 1.99
N PRO A 45 -10.51 1.51 0.90
CA PRO A 45 -10.23 2.64 0.00
C PRO A 45 -10.53 4.01 0.61
N GLY A 46 -9.85 5.03 0.12
CA GLY A 46 -10.05 6.43 0.49
C GLY A 46 -9.27 6.87 1.72
N CYS A 47 -8.25 6.11 2.14
CA CYS A 47 -7.35 6.54 3.21
C CYS A 47 -6.17 7.35 2.66
N SER A 48 -5.83 8.44 3.32
CA SER A 48 -4.79 9.38 2.88
C SER A 48 -3.40 8.77 2.98
N SER A 49 -2.60 8.99 1.94
CA SER A 49 -1.17 8.65 1.88
C SER A 49 -0.33 9.48 2.84
N MET A 50 -0.90 10.53 3.45
CA MET A 50 -0.26 11.22 4.56
C MET A 50 -0.11 10.35 5.81
N THR A 51 -0.90 9.28 5.94
CA THR A 51 -0.67 8.24 6.96
C THR A 51 0.68 7.57 6.72
N GLY A 52 0.94 7.10 5.50
CA GLY A 52 2.24 6.54 5.11
C GLY A 52 3.39 7.54 5.30
N ASN A 53 3.13 8.81 5.01
CA ASN A 53 4.11 9.87 5.16
C ASN A 53 4.49 10.15 6.62
N PHE A 54 3.50 10.33 7.50
CA PHE A 54 3.72 10.84 8.86
C PHE A 54 3.61 9.80 9.97
N PHE A 55 3.26 8.56 9.66
CA PHE A 55 3.20 7.45 10.62
C PHE A 55 4.16 6.32 10.29
N GLU A 56 4.47 6.11 9.01
CA GLU A 56 5.10 4.86 8.55
C GLU A 56 6.51 5.09 8.02
N LEU A 57 6.65 5.50 6.76
CA LEU A 57 7.89 5.42 5.98
C LEU A 57 8.42 6.76 5.46
N GLY A 58 7.65 7.84 5.61
CA GLY A 58 8.14 9.18 5.29
C GLY A 58 9.24 9.64 6.25
N PRO A 59 9.92 10.76 5.94
CA PRO A 59 11.12 11.20 6.69
C PRO A 59 10.83 11.65 8.12
N TRP A 60 9.57 11.93 8.45
CA TRP A 60 9.15 12.46 9.75
C TRP A 60 7.98 11.66 10.28
N ARG A 61 7.96 11.39 11.59
CA ARG A 61 6.83 10.79 12.30
C ARG A 61 6.17 11.81 13.21
N VAL A 62 4.84 11.78 13.24
CA VAL A 62 4.07 12.54 14.23
C VAL A 62 4.12 11.78 15.55
N VAL A 63 4.57 12.49 16.59
CA VAL A 63 4.59 11.99 17.95
C VAL A 63 3.84 12.92 18.89
N SER A 64 3.16 12.31 19.85
CA SER A 64 2.47 13.01 20.93
C SER A 64 3.36 13.07 22.16
N SER A 65 3.42 14.24 22.79
CA SER A 65 4.06 14.46 24.08
C SER A 65 3.14 15.26 24.99
N PHE A 66 3.09 14.90 26.27
CA PHE A 66 2.33 15.65 27.27
C PHE A 66 3.26 16.64 27.98
N ARG A 67 2.96 17.93 27.91
CA ARG A 67 3.62 18.97 28.73
C ARG A 67 2.54 19.69 29.52
N GLN A 68 2.71 19.75 30.84
CA GLN A 68 1.74 20.40 31.75
C GLN A 68 0.29 19.90 31.56
N ASN A 69 0.11 18.59 31.32
CA ASN A 69 -1.19 17.95 31.01
C ASN A 69 -1.87 18.42 29.71
N VAL A 70 -1.14 19.08 28.82
CA VAL A 70 -1.57 19.44 27.47
C VAL A 70 -0.85 18.54 26.47
N GLU A 71 -1.61 17.96 25.55
CA GLU A 71 -1.07 17.16 24.45
C GLU A 71 -0.47 18.07 23.39
N HIS A 72 0.78 17.80 23.01
CA HIS A 72 1.51 18.49 21.98
C HIS A 72 2.00 17.51 20.93
N LEU A 73 1.55 17.72 19.69
CA LEU A 73 2.01 16.98 18.52
C LEU A 73 3.26 17.65 17.96
N SER A 74 4.26 16.82 17.62
CA SER A 74 5.51 17.26 17.02
C SER A 74 6.01 16.25 16.01
N LEU A 75 7.02 16.65 15.22
CA LEU A 75 7.68 15.77 14.26
C LEU A 75 9.02 15.29 14.81
N GLU A 76 9.29 13.99 14.69
CA GLU A 76 10.60 13.39 14.92
C GLU A 76 11.13 12.75 13.63
N PRO A 77 12.46 12.69 13.42
CA PRO A 77 13.04 11.98 12.28
C PRO A 77 12.67 10.50 12.29
N ASN A 78 12.32 9.96 11.12
CA ASN A 78 12.11 8.52 10.96
C ASN A 78 13.43 7.81 10.62
N PRO A 79 13.97 6.94 11.50
CA PRO A 79 15.24 6.26 11.25
C PRO A 79 15.17 5.22 10.12
N GLY A 80 13.97 4.77 9.74
CA GLY A 80 13.73 3.82 8.65
C GLY A 80 13.06 4.45 7.43
N SER A 81 13.31 5.74 7.16
CA SER A 81 12.63 6.39 6.05
C SER A 81 13.11 5.88 4.69
N TRP A 82 12.15 5.59 3.81
CA TRP A 82 12.44 5.13 2.45
C TRP A 82 13.13 6.19 1.59
N ASN A 83 13.08 7.47 1.97
CA ASN A 83 13.76 8.53 1.23
C ASN A 83 15.26 8.62 1.54
N ARG A 84 15.87 7.63 2.21
CA ARG A 84 17.32 7.59 2.40
C ARG A 84 18.07 7.51 1.06
N LEU A 85 17.64 6.60 0.17
CA LEU A 85 18.27 6.38 -1.14
C LEU A 85 17.40 6.81 -2.32
N PHE A 86 16.09 6.97 -2.12
CA PHE A 86 15.12 7.18 -3.18
C PHE A 86 14.34 8.47 -2.99
N ASP A 87 13.83 9.02 -4.08
CA ASP A 87 12.82 10.06 -3.98
C ASP A 87 11.47 9.42 -3.63
N LEU A 88 10.63 10.15 -2.92
CA LEU A 88 9.40 9.62 -2.36
C LEU A 88 8.24 10.57 -2.62
N LEU A 89 7.23 10.07 -3.34
CA LEU A 89 6.01 10.80 -3.72
C LEU A 89 4.80 10.12 -3.09
N PHE A 90 4.11 10.81 -2.19
CA PHE A 90 2.85 10.36 -1.62
C PHE A 90 1.70 10.99 -2.38
N LEU A 91 0.72 10.18 -2.80
CA LEU A 91 -0.48 10.66 -3.50
C LEU A 91 -1.73 10.35 -2.69
N ASP A 92 -2.51 11.37 -2.35
CA ASP A 92 -3.83 11.17 -1.74
C ASP A 92 -4.82 10.68 -2.81
N ASN A 93 -5.06 9.37 -2.84
CA ASN A 93 -5.79 8.70 -3.90
C ASN A 93 -6.94 7.87 -3.34
N PRO A 94 -8.11 7.83 -4.02
CA PRO A 94 -8.57 8.66 -5.15
C PRO A 94 -8.89 10.12 -4.80
N ILE A 95 -9.31 10.94 -5.77
CA ILE A 95 -9.85 12.28 -5.47
C ILE A 95 -11.00 12.21 -4.45
N GLY A 96 -11.07 13.18 -3.53
CA GLY A 96 -11.94 13.15 -2.35
C GLY A 96 -11.33 12.45 -1.13
N THR A 97 -10.09 11.99 -1.21
CA THR A 97 -9.30 11.40 -0.11
C THR A 97 -8.34 12.42 0.48
N GLY A 98 -8.23 12.51 1.81
CA GLY A 98 -7.27 13.40 2.46
C GLY A 98 -7.44 14.85 2.00
N PHE A 99 -6.38 15.42 1.42
CA PHE A 99 -6.45 16.77 0.83
C PHE A 99 -6.81 16.79 -0.65
N SER A 100 -6.99 15.65 -1.32
CA SER A 100 -7.38 15.61 -2.74
C SER A 100 -8.81 16.06 -2.96
N ILE A 101 -9.01 16.84 -4.02
CA ILE A 101 -10.26 17.54 -4.32
C ILE A 101 -11.03 16.76 -5.38
N ALA A 102 -12.29 16.44 -5.10
CA ALA A 102 -13.29 16.08 -6.10
C ALA A 102 -14.26 17.26 -6.25
N SER A 103 -14.39 17.79 -7.47
CA SER A 103 -15.28 18.94 -7.72
C SER A 103 -16.74 18.60 -7.50
N THR A 104 -17.13 17.36 -7.82
CA THR A 104 -18.43 16.80 -7.49
C THR A 104 -18.28 15.34 -7.03
N PRO A 105 -19.24 14.80 -6.25
CA PRO A 105 -19.21 13.40 -5.83
C PRO A 105 -19.20 12.39 -6.99
N GLU A 106 -19.76 12.75 -8.14
CA GLU A 106 -19.83 11.89 -9.33
C GLU A 106 -18.49 11.71 -10.02
N GLU A 107 -17.55 12.64 -9.82
CA GLU A 107 -16.19 12.52 -10.34
C GLU A 107 -15.33 11.53 -9.54
N ILE A 108 -15.74 11.16 -8.32
CA ILE A 108 -15.01 10.19 -7.49
C ILE A 108 -15.05 8.82 -8.19
N PRO A 109 -13.89 8.20 -8.46
CA PRO A 109 -13.83 6.88 -9.08
C PRO A 109 -14.64 5.81 -8.33
N ARG A 110 -15.22 4.88 -9.09
CA ARG A 110 -16.03 3.76 -8.59
C ARG A 110 -15.44 2.38 -8.90
N ASP A 111 -14.30 2.36 -9.60
CA ASP A 111 -13.61 1.15 -10.04
C ASP A 111 -12.11 1.42 -10.22
N GLN A 112 -11.33 0.35 -10.23
CA GLN A 112 -9.87 0.42 -10.35
C GLN A 112 -9.36 1.01 -11.67
N ILE A 113 -10.09 0.89 -12.78
CA ILE A 113 -9.69 1.46 -14.07
C ILE A 113 -9.82 2.99 -14.04
N SER A 114 -10.92 3.49 -13.46
CA SER A 114 -11.15 4.92 -13.25
C SER A 114 -10.11 5.51 -12.30
N VAL A 115 -9.75 4.80 -11.22
CA VAL A 115 -8.64 5.18 -10.33
C VAL A 115 -7.32 5.25 -11.10
N ALA A 116 -6.99 4.21 -11.88
CA ALA A 116 -5.76 4.16 -12.66
C ALA A 116 -5.65 5.29 -13.70
N LYS A 117 -6.77 5.70 -14.31
CA LYS A 117 -6.78 6.87 -15.23
C LYS A 117 -6.40 8.16 -14.50
N HIS A 118 -7.00 8.44 -13.35
CA HIS A 118 -6.68 9.64 -12.56
C HIS A 118 -5.23 9.62 -12.07
N LEU A 119 -4.76 8.48 -11.55
CA LEU A 119 -3.37 8.30 -11.14
C LEU A 119 -2.40 8.50 -12.32
N PHE A 120 -2.70 7.95 -13.50
CA PHE A 120 -1.85 8.13 -14.68
C PHE A 120 -1.71 9.59 -15.07
N VAL A 121 -2.81 10.35 -15.07
CA VAL A 121 -2.78 11.81 -15.32
C VAL A 121 -1.96 12.53 -14.25
N ALA A 122 -2.17 12.22 -12.97
CA ALA A 122 -1.41 12.84 -11.89
C ALA A 122 0.10 12.54 -11.98
N ILE A 123 0.48 11.27 -12.20
CA ILE A 123 1.88 10.83 -12.31
C ILE A 123 2.56 11.51 -13.51
N THR A 124 1.94 11.50 -14.69
CA THR A 124 2.51 12.14 -15.88
C THR A 124 2.64 13.66 -15.72
N ARG A 125 1.68 14.30 -15.06
CA ARG A 125 1.78 15.73 -14.70
C ARG A 125 2.92 15.98 -13.71
N PHE A 126 3.04 15.18 -12.66
CA PHE A 126 4.14 15.30 -11.69
C PHE A 126 5.50 15.19 -12.38
N ILE A 127 5.67 14.19 -13.25
CA ILE A 127 6.90 14.00 -14.04
C ILE A 127 7.17 15.23 -14.92
N SER A 128 6.14 15.88 -15.46
CA SER A 128 6.29 17.09 -16.29
C SER A 128 6.68 18.35 -15.51
N LEU A 129 6.60 18.34 -14.17
CA LEU A 129 7.00 19.50 -13.34
C LEU A 129 8.51 19.74 -13.36
N ASP A 130 9.31 18.70 -13.60
CA ASP A 130 10.76 18.79 -13.68
C ASP A 130 11.28 17.87 -14.81
N PRO A 131 11.99 18.42 -15.82
CA PRO A 131 12.60 17.61 -16.88
C PRO A 131 13.51 16.48 -16.37
N LEU A 132 14.10 16.61 -15.18
CA LEU A 132 14.92 15.57 -14.54
C LEU A 132 14.11 14.32 -14.19
N PHE A 133 12.81 14.43 -13.94
CA PHE A 133 11.96 13.30 -13.56
C PHE A 133 11.64 12.38 -14.74
N LYS A 134 11.74 12.89 -15.98
CA LYS A 134 11.37 12.17 -17.20
C LYS A 134 12.07 10.82 -17.36
N HIS A 135 13.32 10.73 -16.93
CA HIS A 135 14.14 9.54 -17.11
C HIS A 135 14.28 8.68 -15.84
N ARG A 136 13.74 9.14 -14.71
CA ARG A 136 13.87 8.44 -13.43
C ARG A 136 13.21 7.06 -13.49
N PRO A 137 13.86 6.01 -12.96
CA PRO A 137 13.19 4.76 -12.63
C PRO A 137 12.00 5.02 -11.71
N ILE A 138 10.81 4.55 -12.07
CA ILE A 138 9.60 4.73 -11.24
C ILE A 138 9.18 3.38 -10.69
N TYR A 139 8.91 3.35 -9.38
CA TYR A 139 8.32 2.21 -8.70
C TYR A 139 7.03 2.66 -8.04
N ILE A 140 5.97 1.87 -8.21
CA ILE A 140 4.69 2.15 -7.57
C ILE A 140 4.52 1.19 -6.41
N THR A 141 4.33 1.76 -5.23
CA THR A 141 4.33 1.07 -3.96
C THR A 141 3.06 1.42 -3.18
N GLY A 142 2.63 0.55 -2.30
CA GLY A 142 1.47 0.81 -1.48
C GLY A 142 1.06 -0.42 -0.68
N GLU A 143 0.06 -0.25 0.18
CA GLU A 143 -0.39 -1.31 1.06
C GLU A 143 -1.91 -1.44 1.16
N SER A 144 -2.37 -2.54 1.76
CA SER A 144 -3.78 -2.74 2.08
C SER A 144 -4.66 -2.76 0.81
N TYR A 145 -5.65 -1.89 0.72
CA TYR A 145 -6.45 -1.72 -0.51
C TYR A 145 -5.64 -1.24 -1.71
N ALA A 146 -4.43 -0.71 -1.52
CA ALA A 146 -3.50 -0.46 -2.62
C ALA A 146 -2.99 -1.75 -3.27
N GLY A 147 -3.24 -2.93 -2.68
CA GLY A 147 -3.22 -4.22 -3.39
C GLY A 147 -4.18 -4.29 -4.59
N LYS A 148 -5.09 -3.32 -4.73
CA LYS A 148 -5.84 -3.06 -5.97
C LYS A 148 -5.29 -1.89 -6.77
N TYR A 149 -4.98 -0.76 -6.12
CA TYR A 149 -4.51 0.44 -6.80
C TYR A 149 -3.21 0.22 -7.55
N VAL A 150 -2.20 -0.34 -6.87
CA VAL A 150 -0.84 -0.57 -7.38
C VAL A 150 -0.86 -1.44 -8.63
N PRO A 151 -1.50 -2.62 -8.65
CA PRO A 151 -1.55 -3.40 -9.88
C PRO A 151 -2.39 -2.73 -10.97
N ALA A 152 -3.46 -2.01 -10.62
CA ALA A 152 -4.27 -1.30 -11.61
C ALA A 152 -3.49 -0.19 -12.34
N ILE A 153 -2.77 0.67 -11.61
CA ILE A 153 -1.96 1.72 -12.24
C ILE A 153 -0.74 1.15 -12.96
N GLY A 154 -0.09 0.12 -12.42
CA GLY A 154 1.02 -0.57 -13.09
C GLY A 154 0.58 -1.16 -14.44
N TYR A 155 -0.52 -1.91 -14.44
CA TYR A 155 -1.14 -2.47 -15.65
C TYR A 155 -1.48 -1.36 -16.64
N TYR A 156 -2.12 -0.29 -16.18
CA TYR A 156 -2.53 0.82 -17.02
C TYR A 156 -1.33 1.53 -17.67
N ILE A 157 -0.27 1.81 -16.91
CA ILE A 157 0.97 2.42 -17.42
C ILE A 157 1.57 1.57 -18.53
N LEU A 158 1.75 0.26 -18.30
CA LEU A 158 2.35 -0.62 -19.30
C LEU A 158 1.50 -0.71 -20.57
N LYS A 159 0.17 -0.78 -20.43
CA LYS A 159 -0.75 -0.75 -21.58
C LYS A 159 -0.74 0.58 -22.33
N GLN A 160 -0.57 1.71 -21.67
CA GLN A 160 -0.44 3.00 -22.35
C GLN A 160 0.92 3.16 -23.01
N ASN A 161 2.00 2.71 -22.38
CA ASN A 161 3.34 2.80 -22.93
C ASN A 161 3.49 2.13 -24.31
N THR A 162 2.74 1.05 -24.60
CA THR A 162 2.75 0.42 -25.93
C THR A 162 2.17 1.30 -27.04
N ARG A 163 1.39 2.32 -26.68
CA ARG A 163 0.74 3.27 -27.59
C ARG A 163 1.47 4.61 -27.67
N LEU A 164 2.44 4.84 -26.80
CA LEU A 164 3.19 6.09 -26.67
C LEU A 164 4.57 5.98 -27.34
N ALA A 165 5.04 7.10 -27.87
CA ALA A 165 6.43 7.24 -28.30
C ALA A 165 7.37 7.03 -27.11
N ALA A 166 8.57 6.48 -27.35
CA ALA A 166 9.51 6.16 -26.26
C ALA A 166 9.82 7.36 -25.35
N SER A 167 9.82 8.57 -25.90
CA SER A 167 10.04 9.83 -25.18
C SER A 167 8.87 10.29 -24.30
N GLU A 168 7.70 9.64 -24.37
CA GLU A 168 6.48 9.99 -23.63
C GLU A 168 6.07 8.89 -22.64
N ARG A 169 6.80 7.78 -22.63
CA ARG A 169 6.53 6.65 -21.74
C ARG A 169 6.89 6.96 -20.30
N VAL A 170 6.11 6.41 -19.37
CA VAL A 170 6.47 6.37 -17.95
C VAL A 170 7.47 5.23 -17.75
N ASN A 171 8.65 5.53 -17.20
CA ASN A 171 9.74 4.57 -16.97
C ASN A 171 9.48 3.67 -15.74
N LEU A 172 8.38 2.92 -15.77
CA LEU A 172 8.00 1.97 -14.71
C LEU A 172 8.99 0.81 -14.65
N ARG A 173 9.60 0.59 -13.49
CA ARG A 173 10.60 -0.47 -13.23
C ARG A 173 10.12 -1.56 -12.28
N GLY A 174 9.07 -1.31 -11.52
CA GLY A 174 8.42 -2.34 -10.73
C GLY A 174 7.26 -1.83 -9.91
N VAL A 175 6.57 -2.77 -9.27
CA VAL A 175 5.53 -2.50 -8.30
C VAL A 175 5.78 -3.24 -7.00
N ALA A 176 5.43 -2.65 -5.85
CA ALA A 176 5.52 -3.27 -4.54
C ALA A 176 4.19 -3.18 -3.79
N ILE A 177 3.73 -4.29 -3.21
CA ILE A 177 2.42 -4.40 -2.55
C ILE A 177 2.61 -4.97 -1.15
N GLY A 178 2.35 -4.14 -0.13
CA GLY A 178 2.35 -4.50 1.28
C GLY A 178 0.98 -5.00 1.73
N ASP A 179 0.92 -6.16 2.38
CA ASP A 179 -0.30 -6.68 3.05
C ASP A 179 -1.58 -6.44 2.21
N GLY A 180 -1.50 -6.82 0.93
CA GLY A 180 -2.41 -6.34 -0.11
C GLY A 180 -3.74 -7.09 -0.15
N PHE A 181 -4.83 -6.36 -0.42
CA PHE A 181 -6.14 -6.93 -0.72
C PHE A 181 -6.38 -7.02 -2.24
N THR A 182 -6.02 -8.15 -2.84
CA THR A 182 -5.89 -8.34 -4.29
C THR A 182 -6.97 -9.25 -4.87
N ASP A 183 -7.20 -10.40 -4.23
CA ASP A 183 -8.11 -11.46 -4.67
C ASP A 183 -9.07 -11.85 -3.53
N PRO A 184 -10.15 -11.07 -3.33
CA PRO A 184 -11.00 -11.17 -2.14
C PRO A 184 -11.56 -12.56 -1.87
N GLU A 185 -12.00 -13.29 -2.88
CA GLU A 185 -12.56 -14.64 -2.74
C GLU A 185 -11.56 -15.58 -2.03
N THR A 186 -10.36 -15.71 -2.61
CA THR A 186 -9.32 -16.60 -2.09
C THR A 186 -8.79 -16.14 -0.73
N GLN A 187 -8.65 -14.84 -0.53
CA GLN A 187 -8.17 -14.28 0.74
C GLN A 187 -9.15 -14.54 1.88
N LEU A 188 -10.45 -14.31 1.66
CA LEU A 188 -11.47 -14.50 2.69
C LEU A 188 -11.55 -15.96 3.14
N ALA A 189 -11.37 -16.91 2.22
CA ALA A 189 -11.44 -18.34 2.51
C ALA A 189 -10.42 -18.79 3.58
N THR A 190 -9.38 -17.98 3.84
CA THR A 190 -8.31 -18.31 4.79
C THR A 190 -8.55 -17.83 6.22
N HIS A 191 -9.52 -16.94 6.48
CA HIS A 191 -9.59 -16.23 7.77
C HIS A 191 -9.92 -17.15 8.94
N ALA A 192 -10.98 -17.96 8.83
CA ALA A 192 -11.41 -18.86 9.89
C ALA A 192 -10.31 -19.85 10.32
N VAL A 193 -9.67 -20.50 9.33
CA VAL A 193 -8.58 -21.44 9.58
C VAL A 193 -7.33 -20.75 10.14
N SER A 194 -7.01 -19.54 9.67
CA SER A 194 -5.88 -18.76 10.21
C SER A 194 -6.11 -18.40 11.67
N ALA A 195 -7.30 -17.91 12.00
CA ALA A 195 -7.66 -17.58 13.39
C ALA A 195 -7.58 -18.81 14.31
N TYR A 196 -8.05 -19.97 13.84
CA TYR A 196 -8.01 -21.22 14.57
C TYR A 196 -6.57 -21.71 14.81
N TYR A 197 -5.74 -21.79 13.77
CA TYR A 197 -4.36 -22.27 13.90
C TYR A 197 -3.43 -21.29 14.62
N CYS A 198 -3.76 -19.99 14.64
CA CYS A 198 -3.11 -19.02 15.53
C CYS A 198 -3.53 -19.18 17.01
N GLY A 199 -4.49 -20.05 17.33
CA GLY A 199 -4.99 -20.27 18.68
C GLY A 199 -5.89 -19.16 19.21
N LEU A 200 -6.43 -18.30 18.33
CA LEU A 200 -7.24 -17.13 18.71
C LEU A 200 -8.71 -17.49 18.94
N ILE A 201 -9.17 -18.58 18.33
CA ILE A 201 -10.54 -19.09 18.44
C ILE A 201 -10.52 -20.62 18.56
N ASN A 202 -11.56 -21.19 19.14
CA ASN A 202 -11.73 -22.65 19.20
C ASN A 202 -12.41 -23.21 17.93
N GLU A 203 -12.55 -24.53 17.85
CA GLU A 203 -13.14 -25.20 16.68
C GLU A 203 -14.58 -24.78 16.40
N LYS A 204 -15.42 -24.63 17.43
CA LYS A 204 -16.79 -24.14 17.25
C LYS A 204 -16.81 -22.74 16.63
N GLN A 205 -15.99 -21.83 17.14
CA GLN A 205 -15.89 -20.46 16.62
C GLN A 205 -15.31 -20.42 15.21
N ARG A 206 -14.40 -21.34 14.86
CA ARG A 206 -13.89 -21.49 13.49
C ARG A 206 -15.05 -21.77 12.54
N ASP A 207 -15.91 -22.73 12.86
CA ASP A 207 -17.03 -23.11 11.99
C ASP A 207 -18.02 -21.94 11.82
N GLU A 208 -18.33 -21.22 12.92
CA GLU A 208 -19.18 -20.01 12.87
C GLU A 208 -18.56 -18.89 12.00
N LEU A 209 -17.25 -18.66 12.10
CA LEU A 209 -16.57 -17.67 11.28
C LEU A 209 -16.46 -18.11 9.81
N GLU A 210 -16.28 -19.41 9.57
CA GLU A 210 -16.22 -20.01 8.23
C GLU A 210 -17.57 -19.85 7.50
N GLU A 211 -18.69 -20.06 8.19
CA GLU A 211 -20.02 -19.80 7.64
C GLU A 211 -20.19 -18.32 7.24
N ALA A 212 -19.79 -17.39 8.12
CA ALA A 212 -19.91 -15.95 7.85
C ALA A 212 -19.02 -15.47 6.69
N GLN A 213 -17.78 -15.98 6.56
CA GLN A 213 -16.95 -15.65 5.40
C GLN A 213 -17.48 -16.29 4.11
N ASN A 214 -18.08 -17.48 4.17
CA ASN A 214 -18.63 -18.18 3.01
C ASN A 214 -19.84 -17.44 2.42
N GLU A 215 -20.67 -16.79 3.25
CA GLU A 215 -21.74 -15.91 2.76
C GLU A 215 -21.17 -14.84 1.80
N ALA A 216 -20.07 -14.17 2.20
CA ALA A 216 -19.43 -13.15 1.38
C ALA A 216 -18.81 -13.74 0.09
N ILE A 217 -18.20 -14.93 0.17
CA ILE A 217 -17.61 -15.64 -0.98
C ILE A 217 -18.68 -16.03 -2.00
N GLU A 218 -19.83 -16.56 -1.56
CA GLU A 218 -20.91 -16.94 -2.48
C GLU A 218 -21.53 -15.71 -3.15
N LEU A 219 -21.65 -14.59 -2.43
CA LEU A 219 -22.09 -13.31 -3.03
C LEU A 219 -21.09 -12.78 -4.06
N VAL A 220 -19.79 -12.99 -3.87
CA VAL A 220 -18.76 -12.69 -4.89
C VAL A 220 -18.97 -13.53 -6.14
N LYS A 221 -19.19 -14.84 -6.01
CA LYS A 221 -19.44 -15.74 -7.15
C LYS A 221 -20.72 -15.40 -7.91
N MET A 222 -21.70 -14.81 -7.23
CA MET A 222 -22.94 -14.30 -7.83
C MET A 222 -22.81 -12.87 -8.37
N GLU A 223 -21.63 -12.25 -8.31
CA GLU A 223 -21.37 -10.86 -8.70
C GLU A 223 -22.23 -9.82 -7.96
N LYS A 224 -22.73 -10.16 -6.76
CA LYS A 224 -23.49 -9.26 -5.89
C LYS A 224 -22.54 -8.45 -5.03
N TRP A 225 -21.82 -7.53 -5.67
CA TRP A 225 -20.63 -6.90 -5.10
C TRP A 225 -20.90 -6.10 -3.82
N SER A 226 -21.99 -5.32 -3.79
CA SER A 226 -22.35 -4.51 -2.63
C SER A 226 -22.70 -5.39 -1.43
N GLU A 227 -23.53 -6.41 -1.65
CA GLU A 227 -23.91 -7.39 -0.65
C GLU A 227 -22.70 -8.18 -0.15
N ALA A 228 -21.79 -8.58 -1.04
CA ALA A 228 -20.54 -9.25 -0.67
C ALA A 228 -19.67 -8.38 0.25
N THR A 229 -19.55 -7.08 -0.04
CA THR A 229 -18.82 -6.13 0.82
C THR A 229 -19.45 -6.02 2.19
N ASN A 230 -20.77 -5.98 2.26
CA ASN A 230 -21.51 -5.94 3.53
C ASN A 230 -21.34 -7.24 4.32
N ALA A 231 -21.46 -8.41 3.67
CA ALA A 231 -21.24 -9.71 4.29
C ALA A 231 -19.81 -9.86 4.82
N ARG A 232 -18.80 -9.43 4.03
CA ARG A 232 -17.39 -9.39 4.50
C ARG A 232 -17.26 -8.54 5.75
N THR A 233 -17.87 -7.35 5.78
CA THR A 233 -17.79 -6.45 6.93
C THR A 233 -18.37 -7.11 8.18
N LYS A 234 -19.49 -7.82 8.05
CA LYS A 234 -20.07 -8.61 9.16
C LYS A 234 -19.11 -9.71 9.63
N ALA A 235 -18.50 -10.47 8.72
CA ALA A 235 -17.54 -11.52 9.07
C ALA A 235 -16.30 -10.95 9.80
N MET A 236 -15.76 -9.80 9.36
CA MET A 236 -14.64 -9.14 10.05
C MET A 236 -15.01 -8.67 11.45
N ASN A 237 -16.21 -8.12 11.64
CA ASN A 237 -16.69 -7.70 12.96
C ASN A 237 -16.92 -8.91 13.88
N LEU A 238 -17.49 -10.00 13.36
CA LEU A 238 -17.66 -11.25 14.11
C LEU A 238 -16.31 -11.77 14.60
N TRP A 239 -15.32 -11.83 13.70
CA TRP A 239 -13.97 -12.28 14.01
C TRP A 239 -13.30 -11.43 15.10
N GLN A 240 -13.34 -10.10 14.95
CA GLN A 240 -12.75 -9.21 15.95
C GLN A 240 -13.44 -9.35 17.31
N ASN A 241 -14.77 -9.52 17.33
CA ASN A 241 -15.53 -9.75 18.56
C ASN A 241 -15.20 -11.09 19.23
N MET A 242 -15.07 -12.17 18.46
CA MET A 242 -14.73 -13.50 18.98
C MET A 242 -13.36 -13.53 19.66
N THR A 243 -12.40 -12.77 19.10
CA THR A 243 -11.01 -12.78 19.55
C THR A 243 -10.72 -11.71 20.62
N GLY A 244 -11.52 -10.64 20.68
CA GLY A 244 -11.27 -9.49 21.54
C GLY A 244 -10.01 -8.70 21.18
N LEU A 245 -9.47 -8.90 19.97
CA LEU A 245 -8.26 -8.20 19.53
C LEU A 245 -8.52 -6.70 19.39
N ALA A 246 -7.53 -5.91 19.80
CA ALA A 246 -7.56 -4.46 19.61
C ALA A 246 -7.64 -4.09 18.12
N THR A 247 -7.03 -4.91 17.25
CA THR A 247 -7.12 -4.79 15.81
C THR A 247 -6.80 -6.12 15.14
N LEU A 248 -7.39 -6.40 13.97
CA LEU A 248 -7.02 -7.54 13.12
C LEU A 248 -5.72 -7.28 12.33
N TYR A 249 -5.20 -6.05 12.37
CA TYR A 249 -3.97 -5.67 11.66
C TYR A 249 -2.69 -6.15 12.34
N ASP A 250 -2.74 -6.50 13.62
CA ASP A 250 -1.62 -7.05 14.37
C ASP A 250 -2.19 -7.76 15.59
N PHE A 251 -2.21 -9.10 15.57
CA PHE A 251 -2.79 -9.88 16.66
C PHE A 251 -1.98 -9.79 17.97
N THR A 252 -0.79 -9.19 17.96
CA THR A 252 0.03 -8.98 19.17
C THR A 252 -0.29 -7.67 19.87
N LYS A 253 -0.85 -6.68 19.16
CA LYS A 253 -1.13 -5.36 19.73
C LYS A 253 -2.25 -5.38 20.76
N LYS A 254 -2.04 -4.62 21.82
CA LYS A 254 -3.03 -4.40 22.90
C LYS A 254 -3.84 -3.12 22.72
N LYS A 255 -3.44 -2.26 21.78
CA LYS A 255 -4.15 -1.03 21.39
C LYS A 255 -4.08 -0.90 19.86
N PRO A 256 -5.08 -0.31 19.21
CA PRO A 256 -5.00 0.00 17.78
C PRO A 256 -3.81 0.91 17.46
N TYR A 257 -3.38 0.93 16.20
CA TYR A 257 -2.41 1.91 15.71
C TYR A 257 -2.95 3.34 15.91
N GLN A 258 -2.08 4.26 16.34
CA GLN A 258 -2.44 5.65 16.64
C GLN A 258 -2.35 6.55 15.39
N THR A 259 -2.91 6.11 14.27
CA THR A 259 -2.90 6.89 13.02
C THR A 259 -3.75 8.16 13.10
N SER A 260 -4.63 8.29 14.11
CA SER A 260 -5.40 9.50 14.37
C SER A 260 -4.52 10.72 14.68
N LEU A 261 -3.35 10.51 15.28
CA LEU A 261 -2.39 11.59 15.57
C LEU A 261 -1.97 12.33 14.29
N VAL A 262 -1.86 11.62 13.18
CA VAL A 262 -1.59 12.24 11.87
C VAL A 262 -2.74 13.15 11.45
N ALA A 263 -3.99 12.71 11.63
CA ALA A 263 -5.16 13.52 11.29
C ALA A 263 -5.25 14.78 12.14
N GLU A 264 -5.00 14.66 13.44
CA GLU A 264 -4.97 15.78 14.38
C GLU A 264 -3.87 16.78 14.00
N PHE A 265 -2.67 16.27 13.69
CA PHE A 265 -1.53 17.09 13.25
C PHE A 265 -1.84 17.84 11.95
N LEU A 266 -2.39 17.16 10.94
CA LEU A 266 -2.72 17.76 9.64
C LEU A 266 -3.90 18.73 9.71
N ASN A 267 -4.69 18.69 10.79
CA ASN A 267 -5.73 19.69 11.03
C ASN A 267 -5.22 20.99 11.66
N ILE A 268 -3.96 21.06 12.11
CA ILE A 268 -3.35 22.29 12.62
C ILE A 268 -3.18 23.29 11.47
N ASN A 269 -3.74 24.51 11.60
CA ASN A 269 -3.67 25.55 10.56
C ASN A 269 -2.24 25.88 10.09
N ALA A 270 -1.27 25.90 11.01
CA ALA A 270 0.14 26.13 10.66
C ALA A 270 0.70 25.02 9.76
N VAL A 271 0.27 23.76 9.96
CA VAL A 271 0.65 22.63 9.13
C VAL A 271 -0.03 22.73 7.76
N LYS A 272 -1.32 23.05 7.69
CA LYS A 272 -2.03 23.29 6.41
C LYS A 272 -1.36 24.38 5.58
N ARG A 273 -1.04 25.53 6.20
CA ARG A 273 -0.26 26.60 5.53
C ARG A 273 1.08 26.12 5.02
N ALA A 274 1.83 25.35 5.82
CA ALA A 274 3.13 24.82 5.42
C ALA A 274 3.02 23.85 4.23
N LEU A 275 1.89 23.14 4.11
CA LEU A 275 1.59 22.23 2.99
C LEU A 275 0.93 22.93 1.79
N GLY A 276 0.64 24.23 1.88
CA GLY A 276 -0.08 24.96 0.83
C GLY A 276 -1.54 24.53 0.67
N VAL A 277 -2.14 24.02 1.74
CA VAL A 277 -3.55 23.59 1.81
C VAL A 277 -4.39 24.73 2.37
N ASP A 278 -5.60 24.91 1.85
CA ASP A 278 -6.59 25.85 2.39
C ASP A 278 -6.91 25.48 3.86
N GLU A 279 -6.75 26.45 4.76
CA GLU A 279 -6.95 26.26 6.21
C GLU A 279 -8.38 25.79 6.56
N SER A 280 -9.35 26.10 5.71
CA SER A 280 -10.76 25.70 5.88
C SER A 280 -11.02 24.21 5.59
N MET A 281 -10.13 23.54 4.86
CA MET A 281 -10.29 22.11 4.58
C MET A 281 -10.16 21.30 5.87
N VAL A 282 -11.12 20.41 6.14
CA VAL A 282 -11.02 19.45 7.24
C VAL A 282 -10.34 18.20 6.72
N PHE A 283 -9.22 17.82 7.33
CA PHE A 283 -8.53 16.59 6.98
C PHE A 283 -9.18 15.40 7.69
N GLU A 284 -9.48 14.35 6.94
CA GLU A 284 -9.91 13.05 7.46
C GLU A 284 -8.91 11.98 7.01
N SER A 285 -8.52 11.08 7.92
CA SER A 285 -7.59 9.99 7.57
C SER A 285 -8.15 9.07 6.49
N CYS A 286 -9.46 8.81 6.51
CA CYS A 286 -10.15 7.99 5.51
C CYS A 286 -11.51 8.59 5.15
N SER A 287 -11.72 8.88 3.87
CA SER A 287 -12.92 9.51 3.33
C SER A 287 -14.11 8.55 3.28
N GLY A 288 -15.18 8.90 3.99
CA GLY A 288 -16.43 8.15 3.97
C GLY A 288 -17.11 8.15 2.60
N VAL A 289 -16.99 9.26 1.85
CA VAL A 289 -17.61 9.40 0.52
C VAL A 289 -16.89 8.53 -0.51
N VAL A 290 -15.56 8.50 -0.50
CA VAL A 290 -14.78 7.61 -1.38
C VAL A 290 -15.06 6.15 -1.05
N ARG A 291 -15.11 5.80 0.24
CA ARG A 291 -15.47 4.43 0.68
C ARG A 291 -16.86 4.02 0.20
N ALA A 292 -17.83 4.94 0.16
CA ALA A 292 -19.16 4.68 -0.38
C ALA A 292 -19.13 4.52 -1.92
N ALA A 293 -18.40 5.37 -2.63
CA ALA A 293 -18.27 5.30 -4.09
C ALA A 293 -17.60 4.00 -4.57
N MET A 294 -16.61 3.51 -3.83
CA MET A 294 -15.84 2.29 -4.11
C MET A 294 -16.44 1.01 -3.49
N HIS A 295 -17.65 1.07 -2.92
CA HIS A 295 -18.21 -0.04 -2.13
C HIS A 295 -18.40 -1.33 -2.94
N GLU A 296 -18.83 -1.21 -4.21
CA GLU A 296 -18.96 -2.35 -5.13
C GLU A 296 -17.61 -2.83 -5.67
N ASP A 297 -16.56 -2.01 -5.65
CA ASP A 297 -15.24 -2.41 -6.12
C ASP A 297 -14.51 -3.31 -5.11
N MET A 298 -14.84 -3.17 -3.82
CA MET A 298 -14.13 -3.82 -2.71
C MET A 298 -13.91 -5.33 -2.92
N MET A 299 -14.95 -6.04 -3.35
CA MET A 299 -14.92 -7.50 -3.48
C MET A 299 -14.52 -8.00 -4.87
N LYS A 300 -14.23 -7.11 -5.82
CA LYS A 300 -13.75 -7.50 -7.16
C LYS A 300 -12.26 -7.84 -7.13
N SER A 301 -11.88 -8.90 -7.84
CA SER A 301 -10.47 -9.31 -7.96
C SER A 301 -9.72 -8.46 -8.97
N VAL A 302 -8.46 -8.14 -8.68
CA VAL A 302 -7.48 -7.56 -9.63
C VAL A 302 -6.32 -8.50 -9.90
N LYS A 303 -6.44 -9.79 -9.52
CA LYS A 303 -5.37 -10.79 -9.67
C LYS A 303 -4.82 -10.85 -11.10
N ASN A 304 -5.68 -10.72 -12.11
CA ASN A 304 -5.28 -10.67 -13.51
C ASN A 304 -4.34 -9.51 -13.86
N MET A 305 -4.42 -8.38 -13.16
CA MET A 305 -3.50 -7.26 -13.34
C MET A 305 -2.13 -7.57 -12.72
N VAL A 306 -2.08 -8.32 -11.61
CA VAL A 306 -0.81 -8.83 -11.05
C VAL A 306 -0.19 -9.87 -11.98
N GLU A 307 -0.98 -10.82 -12.50
CA GLU A 307 -0.54 -11.83 -13.49
C GLU A 307 0.12 -11.14 -14.70
N PHE A 308 -0.53 -10.11 -15.25
CA PHE A 308 0.06 -9.32 -16.31
C PHE A 308 1.35 -8.59 -15.88
N LEU A 309 1.42 -8.09 -14.65
CA LEU A 309 2.59 -7.37 -14.16
C LEU A 309 3.79 -8.27 -13.96
N VAL A 310 3.63 -9.46 -13.37
CA VAL A 310 4.75 -10.40 -13.18
C VAL A 310 5.35 -10.84 -14.52
N GLU A 311 4.57 -10.90 -15.60
CA GLU A 311 5.08 -11.19 -16.94
C GLU A 311 5.88 -10.03 -17.57
N ASN A 312 5.65 -8.79 -17.14
CA ASN A 312 6.11 -7.60 -17.87
C ASN A 312 6.99 -6.64 -17.04
N THR A 313 7.04 -6.79 -15.72
CA THR A 313 7.84 -5.95 -14.82
C THR A 313 8.11 -6.67 -13.50
N ARG A 314 8.92 -6.06 -12.63
CA ARG A 314 9.24 -6.61 -11.32
C ARG A 314 8.09 -6.39 -10.35
N VAL A 315 7.73 -7.41 -9.57
CA VAL A 315 6.69 -7.36 -8.55
C VAL A 315 7.27 -7.80 -7.21
N LEU A 316 7.13 -6.94 -6.21
CA LEU A 316 7.38 -7.27 -4.81
C LEU A 316 6.05 -7.42 -4.08
N LEU A 317 5.82 -8.57 -3.48
CA LEU A 317 4.78 -8.77 -2.48
C LEU A 317 5.47 -8.85 -1.12
N TYR A 318 5.12 -7.98 -0.19
CA TYR A 318 5.67 -8.04 1.16
C TYR A 318 4.56 -8.07 2.21
N GLN A 319 4.74 -8.89 3.25
CA GLN A 319 3.71 -9.11 4.26
C GLN A 319 4.29 -9.05 5.67
N GLY A 320 3.57 -8.38 6.58
CA GLY A 320 3.82 -8.46 8.01
C GLY A 320 3.36 -9.81 8.58
N LEU A 321 4.22 -10.47 9.34
CA LEU A 321 3.88 -11.77 9.94
C LEU A 321 2.67 -11.70 10.89
N TYR A 322 2.44 -10.56 11.54
CA TYR A 322 1.38 -10.40 12.53
C TYR A 322 0.06 -9.86 11.97
N ASP A 323 0.01 -9.44 10.69
CA ASP A 323 -1.27 -9.11 10.06
C ASP A 323 -2.05 -10.39 9.77
N ILE A 324 -3.07 -10.63 10.58
CA ILE A 324 -3.92 -11.80 10.38
C ILE A 324 -5.01 -11.55 9.35
N LYS A 325 -5.37 -10.28 9.09
CA LYS A 325 -6.47 -9.91 8.19
C LYS A 325 -6.11 -10.12 6.73
N ILE A 326 -5.01 -9.54 6.26
CA ILE A 326 -4.57 -9.61 4.87
C ILE A 326 -3.04 -9.70 4.75
N GLY A 327 -2.38 -10.29 5.74
CA GLY A 327 -0.94 -10.54 5.74
C GLY A 327 -0.57 -11.80 4.97
N VAL A 328 0.30 -12.62 5.59
CA VAL A 328 1.00 -13.74 4.93
C VAL A 328 0.05 -14.80 4.35
N VAL A 329 -0.81 -15.39 5.19
CA VAL A 329 -1.63 -16.54 4.76
C VAL A 329 -2.61 -16.18 3.63
N PRO A 330 -3.40 -15.09 3.72
CA PRO A 330 -4.28 -14.69 2.64
C PRO A 330 -3.53 -14.40 1.33
N ASN A 331 -2.35 -13.74 1.40
CA ASN A 331 -1.58 -13.41 0.20
C ASN A 331 -0.96 -14.65 -0.47
N GLU A 332 -0.41 -15.57 0.31
CA GLU A 332 0.10 -16.83 -0.23
C GLU A 332 -0.99 -17.66 -0.90
N ALA A 333 -2.22 -17.64 -0.37
CA ALA A 333 -3.32 -18.43 -0.90
C ALA A 333 -3.67 -18.02 -2.35
N TRP A 334 -3.81 -16.72 -2.63
CA TRP A 334 -4.16 -16.27 -3.99
C TRP A 334 -2.97 -16.32 -4.96
N VAL A 335 -1.75 -16.11 -4.48
CA VAL A 335 -0.53 -16.21 -5.30
C VAL A 335 -0.43 -17.60 -5.94
N LYS A 336 -0.73 -18.66 -5.19
CA LYS A 336 -0.73 -20.06 -5.68
C LYS A 336 -1.73 -20.31 -6.83
N THR A 337 -2.73 -19.43 -6.99
CA THR A 337 -3.77 -19.56 -8.02
C THR A 337 -3.49 -18.71 -9.26
N MET A 338 -2.39 -17.94 -9.29
CA MET A 338 -2.06 -17.11 -10.43
C MET A 338 -1.79 -17.94 -11.69
N LYS A 339 -2.31 -17.46 -12.81
CA LYS A 339 -1.98 -17.93 -14.15
C LYS A 339 -0.75 -17.19 -14.65
N TRP A 340 0.42 -17.72 -14.32
CA TRP A 340 1.71 -17.20 -14.74
C TRP A 340 2.65 -18.38 -15.00
N ASP A 341 3.38 -18.37 -16.12
CA ASP A 341 4.24 -19.49 -16.52
C ASP A 341 5.28 -19.87 -15.46
N GLY A 342 5.80 -18.90 -14.69
CA GLY A 342 6.77 -19.13 -13.63
C GLY A 342 6.19 -19.53 -12.27
N ILE A 343 4.86 -19.74 -12.15
CA ILE A 343 4.23 -19.99 -10.84
C ILE A 343 4.73 -21.28 -10.19
N ARG A 344 4.94 -22.33 -10.99
CA ARG A 344 5.38 -23.63 -10.46
C ARG A 344 6.75 -23.51 -9.81
N GLU A 345 7.70 -22.90 -10.51
CA GLU A 345 9.06 -22.71 -10.03
C GLU A 345 9.09 -21.74 -8.86
N PHE A 346 8.26 -20.70 -8.87
CA PHE A 346 8.09 -19.82 -7.70
C PHE A 346 7.67 -20.60 -6.46
N LEU A 347 6.65 -21.46 -6.56
CA LEU A 347 6.17 -22.28 -5.44
C LEU A 347 7.18 -23.32 -4.97
N MET A 348 8.05 -23.79 -5.86
CA MET A 348 9.14 -24.72 -5.55
C MET A 348 10.42 -24.02 -5.06
N ALA A 349 10.54 -22.69 -5.23
CA ALA A 349 11.72 -21.95 -4.84
C ALA A 349 11.84 -21.90 -3.31
N ASP A 350 13.06 -22.17 -2.81
CA ASP A 350 13.35 -22.07 -1.38
C ASP A 350 13.12 -20.65 -0.87
N ARG A 351 12.55 -20.56 0.34
CA ARG A 351 12.64 -19.34 1.15
C ARG A 351 14.04 -19.19 1.71
N LYS A 352 14.70 -18.10 1.34
CA LYS A 352 16.01 -17.73 1.90
C LYS A 352 15.82 -16.89 3.16
N ILE A 353 16.65 -17.13 4.16
CA ILE A 353 16.69 -16.31 5.38
C ILE A 353 17.28 -14.97 5.01
N TRP A 354 16.58 -13.89 5.32
CA TRP A 354 17.05 -12.53 5.14
C TRP A 354 17.37 -11.89 6.48
N ARG A 355 18.52 -11.22 6.55
CA ARG A 355 19.06 -10.63 7.76
C ARG A 355 19.35 -9.16 7.55
N VAL A 356 19.06 -8.35 8.56
CA VAL A 356 19.39 -6.93 8.62
C VAL A 356 20.19 -6.73 9.91
N ASN A 357 21.37 -6.11 9.82
CA ASN A 357 22.27 -5.90 10.96
C ASN A 357 22.60 -7.18 11.75
N GLY A 358 22.70 -8.33 11.07
CA GLY A 358 23.01 -9.63 11.67
C GLY A 358 21.82 -10.39 12.25
N GLU A 359 20.67 -9.75 12.43
CA GLU A 359 19.45 -10.36 12.97
C GLU A 359 18.54 -10.87 11.86
N VAL A 360 17.75 -11.92 12.13
CA VAL A 360 16.76 -12.41 11.16
C VAL A 360 15.64 -11.38 11.04
N ALA A 361 15.54 -10.74 9.89
CA ALA A 361 14.50 -9.77 9.59
C ALA A 361 13.28 -10.42 8.94
N GLY A 362 13.48 -11.54 8.24
CA GLY A 362 12.42 -12.16 7.46
C GLY A 362 12.88 -13.29 6.56
N TYR A 363 12.01 -13.61 5.60
CA TYR A 363 12.24 -14.64 4.59
C TYR A 363 11.90 -14.09 3.22
N VAL A 364 12.72 -14.44 2.23
CA VAL A 364 12.56 -14.02 0.84
C VAL A 364 12.39 -15.25 -0.05
N GLN A 365 11.31 -15.27 -0.80
CA GLN A 365 11.04 -16.26 -1.85
C GLN A 365 11.02 -15.53 -3.19
N LYS A 366 11.83 -15.97 -4.15
CA LYS A 366 11.94 -15.28 -5.43
C LYS A 366 12.02 -16.27 -6.58
N TRP A 367 11.31 -15.94 -7.66
CA TRP A 367 11.51 -16.54 -8.96
C TRP A 367 11.30 -15.50 -10.05
N GLN A 368 12.29 -15.35 -10.93
CA GLN A 368 12.30 -14.32 -11.98
C GLN A 368 11.92 -12.93 -11.44
N THR A 369 10.80 -12.39 -11.88
CA THR A 369 10.26 -11.05 -11.62
C THR A 369 9.43 -10.95 -10.34
N LEU A 370 8.98 -12.07 -9.77
CA LEU A 370 8.19 -12.09 -8.54
C LEU A 370 9.09 -12.34 -7.32
N THR A 371 9.04 -11.40 -6.38
CA THR A 371 9.67 -11.51 -5.05
C THR A 371 8.58 -11.46 -4.00
N ASN A 372 8.55 -12.43 -3.08
CA ASN A 372 7.71 -12.44 -1.90
C ASN A 372 8.57 -12.33 -0.64
N VAL A 373 8.16 -11.48 0.29
CA VAL A 373 8.89 -11.21 1.53
C VAL A 373 7.94 -11.32 2.71
N VAL A 374 8.35 -12.08 3.72
CA VAL A 374 7.70 -12.07 5.03
C VAL A 374 8.61 -11.32 5.99
N ILE A 375 8.10 -10.28 6.65
CA ILE A 375 8.85 -9.51 7.65
C ILE A 375 8.39 -9.92 9.04
N LEU A 376 9.36 -10.33 9.87
CA LEU A 376 9.10 -10.71 11.25
C LEU A 376 8.76 -9.49 12.10
N ALA A 377 7.95 -9.72 13.15
CA ALA A 377 7.60 -8.71 14.14
C ALA A 377 6.94 -7.43 13.56
N ALA A 378 6.24 -7.56 12.43
CA ALA A 378 5.46 -6.50 11.80
C ALA A 378 4.00 -6.95 11.61
N GLY A 379 3.06 -6.04 11.85
CA GLY A 379 1.67 -6.17 11.42
C GLY A 379 1.42 -5.49 10.07
N HIS A 380 0.20 -5.00 9.89
CA HIS A 380 -0.31 -4.45 8.63
C HIS A 380 0.42 -3.17 8.20
N LEU A 381 0.70 -2.26 9.14
CA LEU A 381 1.47 -1.03 8.90
C LEU A 381 2.95 -1.32 9.09
N LEU A 382 3.46 -2.21 8.24
CA LEU A 382 4.77 -2.83 8.38
C LEU A 382 5.93 -1.84 8.54
N PRO A 383 6.01 -0.72 7.78
CA PRO A 383 7.07 0.26 7.97
C PRO A 383 7.00 0.99 9.32
N ALA A 384 5.82 1.09 9.94
CA ALA A 384 5.69 1.65 11.28
C ALA A 384 6.25 0.70 12.35
N ASP A 385 5.95 -0.60 12.25
CA ASP A 385 6.37 -1.61 13.22
C ASP A 385 7.86 -1.98 13.09
N GLN A 386 8.36 -2.08 11.86
CA GLN A 386 9.73 -2.49 11.57
C GLN A 386 10.42 -1.50 10.61
N PRO A 387 10.72 -0.27 11.04
CA PRO A 387 11.24 0.80 10.19
C PRO A 387 12.51 0.42 9.43
N LEU A 388 13.52 -0.09 10.14
CA LEU A 388 14.82 -0.42 9.55
C LEU A 388 14.73 -1.61 8.59
N ASN A 389 13.94 -2.64 8.93
CA ASN A 389 13.76 -3.79 8.05
C ASN A 389 12.95 -3.38 6.81
N SER A 390 11.87 -2.60 6.97
CA SER A 390 11.10 -2.09 5.83
C SER A 390 11.97 -1.27 4.86
N GLN A 391 12.81 -0.39 5.40
CA GLN A 391 13.76 0.39 4.60
C GLN A 391 14.78 -0.51 3.88
N ALA A 392 15.40 -1.47 4.59
CA ALA A 392 16.35 -2.39 3.99
C ALA A 392 15.70 -3.25 2.89
N MET A 393 14.47 -3.72 3.10
CA MET A 393 13.72 -4.49 2.11
C MET A 393 13.52 -3.71 0.80
N ILE A 394 13.05 -2.47 0.88
CA ILE A 394 12.80 -1.68 -0.34
C ILE A 394 14.10 -1.33 -1.05
N GLU A 395 15.17 -1.07 -0.30
CA GLU A 395 16.50 -0.79 -0.85
C GLU A 395 17.10 -2.01 -1.52
N ASP A 396 17.10 -3.16 -0.84
CA ASP A 396 17.60 -4.43 -1.36
C ASP A 396 16.82 -4.83 -2.62
N TRP A 397 15.50 -4.63 -2.64
CA TRP A 397 14.70 -4.90 -3.83
C TRP A 397 15.03 -3.93 -4.96
N VAL A 398 14.93 -2.61 -4.77
CA VAL A 398 15.17 -1.64 -5.85
C VAL A 398 16.58 -1.79 -6.43
N LEU A 399 17.59 -2.01 -5.58
CA LEU A 399 19.00 -2.16 -5.96
C LEU A 399 19.40 -3.58 -6.37
N GLU A 400 18.50 -4.55 -6.27
CA GLU A 400 18.73 -5.96 -6.63
C GLU A 400 19.86 -6.62 -5.83
N ILE A 401 19.90 -6.37 -4.52
CA ILE A 401 20.86 -6.96 -3.57
C ILE A 401 20.36 -8.35 -3.12
N VAL A 402 21.27 -9.31 -2.95
CA VAL A 402 20.93 -10.68 -2.48
C VAL A 402 20.25 -10.59 -1.10
N PRO A 403 19.13 -11.30 -0.85
CA PRO A 403 18.49 -12.34 -1.68
C PRO A 403 17.39 -11.83 -2.64
N PHE A 404 17.21 -10.52 -2.80
CA PHE A 404 16.19 -9.90 -3.65
C PHE A 404 16.61 -9.78 -5.12
N GLY A 405 17.92 -9.81 -5.39
CA GLY A 405 18.54 -9.83 -6.72
C GLY A 405 20.02 -10.24 -6.63
N GLY A 406 20.71 -10.39 -7.77
CA GLY A 406 22.10 -10.86 -7.82
C GLY A 406 22.29 -12.37 -7.56
N GLU A 407 23.38 -12.94 -8.06
CA GLU A 407 23.82 -14.29 -7.67
C GLU A 407 24.49 -14.22 -6.29
N LEU A 408 24.32 -15.25 -5.46
CA LEU A 408 25.18 -15.45 -4.30
C LEU A 408 26.62 -15.48 -4.84
N GLN A 409 27.45 -14.50 -4.48
CA GLN A 409 28.89 -14.72 -4.60
C GLN A 409 29.22 -15.82 -3.59
N ASP A 410 29.52 -17.01 -4.11
CA ASP A 410 30.17 -18.06 -3.34
C ASP A 410 31.46 -17.45 -2.77
N VAL A 411 31.48 -17.24 -1.45
CA VAL A 411 32.70 -16.89 -0.70
C VAL A 411 33.35 -18.16 -0.22
#